data_AF-A0A8T6W7B8-F1
#
_entry.id   AF-A0A8T6W7B8-F1
#
_cell.length_a   1.000
_cell.length_b   1.000
_cell.length_c   1.000
_cell.angle_alpha   90.00
_cell.angle_beta   90.00
_cell.angle_gamma   90.00
#
_symmetry.space_group_name_H-M   'P 1'
#
loop_
_entity.id
_entity.type
_entity.pdbx_description
1 polymer ?
#
loop_
_entity_poly.entity_id
_entity_poly.type
_entity_poly.pdbx_seq_one_letter_code
_entity_poly.pdbx_strand_id
1 'polypeptide(L)'
;MFPRLEEQGVTGPPRIMRQDHEKFKSRKKRLLERSKAPEQHSEEIKELIDFLVFELRDHIFKENNILYPTALEELGDWEAIRKEGDKIGYCTFLPIHSDESKR
;
A
#
# COMPACT_ATOMS: atom_id res chain seq x y z
N MET A 1 3.08 -6.61 8.67
CA MET A 1 1.63 -6.85 8.82
C MET A 1 1.18 -8.13 8.13
N PHE A 2 1.28 -8.27 6.79
CA PHE A 2 0.72 -9.43 6.08
C PHE A 2 1.16 -10.81 6.61
N PRO A 3 2.45 -11.07 6.88
CA PRO A 3 2.85 -12.39 7.39
C PRO A 3 2.16 -12.74 8.73
N ARG A 4 2.01 -11.77 9.62
CA ARG A 4 1.32 -11.98 10.91
C ARG A 4 -0.17 -12.26 10.74
N LEU A 5 -0.84 -11.60 9.79
CA LEU A 5 -2.24 -11.90 9.45
C LEU A 5 -2.37 -13.36 8.95
N GLU A 6 -1.43 -13.79 8.11
CA GLU A 6 -1.44 -15.14 7.56
C GLU A 6 -1.15 -16.21 8.63
N GLU A 7 -0.29 -15.90 9.60
CA GLU A 7 -0.06 -16.74 10.79
C GLU A 7 -1.33 -16.91 11.64
N GLN A 8 -2.23 -15.91 11.65
CA GLN A 8 -3.56 -15.99 12.26
C GLN A 8 -4.62 -16.63 11.33
N GLY A 9 -4.22 -17.16 10.17
CA GLY A 9 -5.13 -17.80 9.20
C GLY A 9 -5.82 -16.83 8.24
N VAL A 10 -5.59 -15.52 8.34
CA VAL A 10 -6.16 -14.51 7.45
C VAL A 10 -5.32 -14.38 6.19
N THR A 11 -5.70 -15.09 5.12
CA THR A 11 -4.95 -15.12 3.85
C THR A 11 -5.63 -14.36 2.71
N GLY A 12 -6.94 -14.11 2.81
CA GLY A 12 -7.73 -13.45 1.76
C GLY A 12 -7.27 -12.02 1.46
N PRO A 13 -7.42 -11.06 2.41
CA PRO A 13 -7.02 -9.68 2.21
C PRO A 13 -5.52 -9.52 1.84
N PRO A 14 -4.55 -10.15 2.55
CA PRO A 14 -3.13 -10.04 2.18
C PRO A 14 -2.81 -10.48 0.75
N ARG A 15 -3.47 -11.54 0.25
CA ARG A 15 -3.29 -12.03 -1.12
C ARG A 15 -3.77 -11.01 -2.15
N ILE A 16 -4.96 -10.45 -1.97
CA ILE A 16 -5.52 -9.44 -2.89
C ILE A 16 -4.65 -8.18 -2.91
N MET A 17 -4.23 -7.71 -1.74
CA MET A 17 -3.37 -6.53 -1.61
C MET A 17 -2.04 -6.69 -2.35
N ARG A 18 -1.39 -7.85 -2.22
CA ARG A 18 -0.16 -8.16 -2.97
C ARG A 18 -0.36 -8.13 -4.47
N GLN A 19 -1.47 -8.68 -4.97
CA GLN A 19 -1.77 -8.66 -6.40
C GLN A 19 -1.92 -7.22 -6.92
N ASP A 20 -2.61 -6.37 -6.17
CA ASP A 20 -2.76 -4.95 -6.53
C ASP A 20 -1.41 -4.22 -6.47
N HIS A 21 -0.58 -4.48 -5.46
CA HIS A 21 0.78 -3.91 -5.35
C HIS A 21 1.66 -4.26 -6.54
N GLU A 22 1.66 -5.51 -6.99
CA GLU A 22 2.44 -5.93 -8.16
C GLU A 22 1.95 -5.27 -9.46
N LYS A 23 0.62 -5.15 -9.65
CA LYS A 23 0.04 -4.40 -10.76
C LYS A 23 0.50 -2.95 -10.75
N PHE A 24 0.45 -2.28 -9.59
CA PHE A 24 0.88 -0.89 -9.46
C PHE A 24 2.35 -0.72 -9.76
N LYS A 25 3.21 -1.60 -9.25
CA LYS A 25 4.65 -1.55 -9.49
C LYS A 25 4.98 -1.65 -10.98
N SER A 26 4.34 -2.61 -11.68
CA SER A 26 4.50 -2.78 -13.12
C SER A 26 4.04 -1.54 -13.90
N ARG A 27 2.85 -1.01 -13.59
CA ARG A 27 2.27 0.13 -14.28
C ARG A 27 3.01 1.44 -13.99
N LYS A 28 3.45 1.66 -12.76
CA LYS A 28 4.30 2.80 -12.38
C LYS A 28 5.64 2.77 -13.11
N LYS A 29 6.29 1.60 -13.20
CA LYS A 29 7.55 1.47 -13.95
C LYS A 29 7.34 1.80 -15.43
N ARG A 30 6.28 1.27 -16.04
CA ARG A 30 5.94 1.54 -17.44
C ARG A 30 5.64 3.03 -17.66
N LEU A 31 4.89 3.66 -16.75
CA LEU A 31 4.63 5.10 -16.80
C LEU A 31 5.94 5.89 -16.77
N LEU A 32 6.84 5.59 -15.83
CA LEU A 32 8.14 6.25 -15.72
C LEU A 32 8.97 6.11 -17.00
N GLU A 33 8.95 4.94 -17.64
CA GLU A 33 9.65 4.70 -18.92
C GLU A 33 9.05 5.54 -20.05
N ARG A 34 7.72 5.57 -20.17
CA ARG A 34 7.01 6.33 -21.22
C ARG A 34 7.13 7.84 -21.04
N SER A 35 7.14 8.31 -19.80
CA SER A 35 7.32 9.73 -19.48
C SER A 35 8.67 10.31 -19.91
N LYS A 36 9.64 9.49 -20.33
CA LYS A 36 10.91 9.98 -20.91
C LYS A 36 10.77 10.52 -22.33
N ALA A 37 9.71 10.15 -23.05
CA ALA A 37 9.38 10.62 -24.39
C ALA A 37 7.86 10.81 -24.53
N PRO A 38 7.29 11.76 -23.78
CA PRO A 38 5.83 11.88 -23.62
C PRO A 38 5.08 12.20 -24.91
N GLU A 39 5.72 12.88 -25.86
CA GLU A 39 5.15 13.23 -27.17
C GLU A 39 4.89 11.98 -28.03
N GLN A 40 5.65 10.91 -27.82
CA GLN A 40 5.52 9.63 -28.53
C GLN A 40 4.52 8.68 -27.86
N HIS A 41 4.14 8.96 -26.62
CA HIS A 41 3.44 8.03 -25.74
C HIS A 41 2.25 8.67 -25.01
N SER A 42 1.73 9.80 -25.50
CA SER A 42 0.73 10.61 -24.79
C SER A 42 -0.53 9.81 -24.41
N GLU A 43 -1.10 9.03 -25.33
CA GLU A 43 -2.29 8.23 -25.04
C GLU A 43 -2.00 7.11 -24.04
N GLU A 44 -0.87 6.40 -24.19
CA GLU A 44 -0.46 5.34 -23.26
C GLU A 44 -0.21 5.89 -21.86
N ILE A 45 0.42 7.07 -21.75
CA ILE A 45 0.64 7.75 -20.48
C ILE A 45 -0.70 8.08 -19.82
N LYS A 46 -1.65 8.63 -20.58
CA LYS A 46 -2.98 8.95 -20.08
C LYS A 46 -3.71 7.70 -19.57
N GLU A 47 -3.73 6.62 -20.35
CA GLU A 47 -4.33 5.34 -19.93
C GLU A 47 -3.68 4.78 -18.66
N LEU A 48 -2.34 4.88 -18.54
CA LEU A 48 -1.61 4.44 -17.35
C LEU A 48 -1.97 5.27 -16.13
N ILE A 49 -2.10 6.60 -16.28
CA ILE A 49 -2.51 7.50 -15.21
C ILE A 49 -3.95 7.20 -14.77
N ASP A 50 -4.88 7.10 -15.72
CA ASP A 50 -6.29 6.82 -15.43
C ASP A 50 -6.46 5.50 -14.67
N PHE A 51 -5.74 4.45 -15.12
CA PHE A 51 -5.68 3.17 -14.42
C PHE A 51 -5.14 3.33 -12.99
N LEU A 52 -3.99 3.98 -12.82
CA LEU A 52 -3.35 4.13 -11.50
C LEU A 52 -4.22 4.94 -10.53
N VAL A 53 -4.89 6.00 -11.00
CA VAL A 53 -5.78 6.82 -10.17
C VAL A 53 -6.99 6.02 -9.71
N PHE A 54 -7.63 5.30 -10.61
CA PHE A 54 -8.80 4.49 -10.29
C PHE A 54 -8.45 3.38 -9.29
N GLU A 55 -7.43 2.58 -9.61
CA GLU A 55 -7.10 1.43 -8.80
C GLU A 55 -6.49 1.81 -7.45
N LEU A 56 -5.74 2.91 -7.36
CA LEU A 56 -5.23 3.38 -6.08
C LEU A 56 -6.36 3.81 -5.14
N ARG A 57 -7.43 4.43 -5.69
CA ARG A 57 -8.62 4.78 -4.89
C ARG A 57 -9.32 3.54 -4.36
N ASP A 58 -9.51 2.53 -5.21
CA ASP A 58 -10.09 1.25 -4.82
C ASP A 58 -9.21 0.51 -3.79
N HIS A 59 -7.89 0.56 -3.96
CA HIS A 59 -6.94 -0.03 -3.02
C HIS A 59 -7.02 0.61 -1.63
N ILE A 60 -7.01 1.94 -1.55
CA ILE A 60 -7.17 2.68 -0.29
C ILE A 60 -8.52 2.34 0.37
N PHE A 61 -9.58 2.19 -0.42
CA PHE A 61 -10.88 1.78 0.11
C PHE A 61 -10.81 0.38 0.74
N LYS A 62 -10.20 -0.60 0.06
CA LYS A 62 -10.01 -1.96 0.59
C LYS A 62 -9.12 -1.95 1.84
N GLU A 63 -8.10 -1.09 1.89
CA GLU A 63 -7.24 -0.94 3.06
C GLU A 63 -8.06 -0.48 4.28
N ASN A 64 -8.79 0.64 4.12
CA ASN A 64 -9.54 1.26 5.21
C ASN A 64 -10.74 0.46 5.69
N ASN A 65 -11.41 -0.28 4.80
CA ASN A 65 -12.68 -0.94 5.12
C ASN A 65 -12.56 -2.46 5.28
N ILE A 66 -11.43 -3.06 4.89
CA ILE A 66 -11.25 -4.52 4.95
C ILE A 66 -9.95 -4.86 5.67
N LEU A 67 -8.80 -4.52 5.10
CA LEU A 67 -7.51 -4.97 5.62
C LEU A 67 -7.23 -4.44 7.03
N TYR A 68 -7.37 -3.13 7.26
CA TYR A 68 -7.04 -2.54 8.56
C TYR A 68 -8.02 -2.96 9.65
N PRO A 69 -9.35 -2.96 9.44
CA PRO A 69 -10.29 -3.53 10.41
C PRO A 69 -9.98 -4.98 10.77
N THR A 70 -9.76 -5.85 9.76
CA THR A 70 -9.39 -7.25 10.02
C THR A 70 -8.07 -7.35 10.79
N ALA A 71 -7.08 -6.51 10.47
CA ALA A 71 -5.83 -6.52 11.23
C ALA A 71 -6.04 -6.11 12.69
N LEU A 72 -6.87 -5.10 12.96
CA LEU A 72 -7.22 -4.66 14.32
C LEU A 72 -7.93 -5.73 15.14
N GLU A 73 -8.76 -6.55 14.51
CA GLU A 73 -9.45 -7.66 15.17
C GLU A 73 -8.51 -8.83 15.48
N GLU A 74 -7.58 -9.14 14.58
CA GLU A 74 -6.81 -10.39 14.60
C GLU A 74 -5.41 -10.23 15.21
N LEU A 75 -4.84 -9.01 15.23
CA LEU A 75 -3.48 -8.76 15.71
C LEU A 75 -3.49 -8.05 17.07
N GLY A 76 -2.68 -8.57 18.00
CA GLY A 76 -2.49 -7.96 19.34
C GLY A 76 -1.18 -7.18 19.53
N ASP A 77 -0.09 -7.54 18.83
CA ASP A 77 1.24 -6.96 19.04
C ASP A 77 1.56 -5.82 18.04
N TRP A 78 0.87 -4.69 18.24
CA TRP A 78 1.03 -3.50 17.40
C TRP A 78 2.37 -2.80 17.57
N GLU A 79 3.01 -2.94 18.74
CA GLU A 79 4.32 -2.33 18.99
C GLU A 79 5.41 -3.01 18.15
N ALA A 80 5.42 -4.35 18.07
CA ALA A 80 6.36 -5.06 17.21
C ALA A 80 6.09 -4.79 15.72
N ILE A 81 4.82 -4.76 15.31
CA ILE A 81 4.44 -4.44 13.92
C ILE A 81 4.94 -3.04 13.54
N ARG A 82 4.79 -2.06 14.43
CA ARG A 82 5.29 -0.70 14.22
C ARG A 82 6.82 -0.69 14.11
N LYS A 83 7.54 -1.31 15.06
CA LYS A 83 9.02 -1.36 15.05
C LYS A 83 9.59 -1.99 13.79
N GLU A 84 8.90 -2.96 13.19
CA GLU A 84 9.29 -3.52 11.89
C GLU A 84 8.97 -2.58 10.73
N GLY A 85 7.82 -1.89 10.77
CA GLY A 85 7.46 -0.86 9.80
C GLY A 85 8.47 0.30 9.76
N ASP A 86 8.91 0.77 10.94
CA ASP A 86 9.92 1.83 11.07
C ASP A 86 11.23 1.51 10.34
N LYS A 87 11.60 0.22 10.24
CA LYS A 87 12.81 -0.23 9.51
C LYS A 87 12.65 -0.16 7.99
N ILE A 88 11.42 -0.23 7.47
CA ILE A 88 11.11 -0.16 6.04
C ILE A 88 10.92 1.30 5.60
N GLY A 89 10.39 2.14 6.49
CA GLY A 89 10.09 3.54 6.24
C GLY A 89 8.66 3.79 5.76
N TYR A 90 8.27 5.07 5.75
CA TYR A 90 6.90 5.51 5.44
C TYR A 90 6.84 6.31 4.14
N CYS A 91 5.74 6.16 3.40
CA CYS A 91 5.51 6.89 2.15
C CYS A 91 5.03 8.32 2.43
N THR A 92 5.87 9.33 2.15
CA THR A 92 5.59 10.79 2.12
C THR A 92 4.93 11.45 3.33
N PHE A 93 4.54 10.70 4.35
CA PHE A 93 4.09 11.16 5.65
C PHE A 93 4.84 10.36 6.71
N LEU A 94 5.74 11.03 7.44
CA LEU A 94 6.22 10.52 8.72
C LEU A 94 5.12 10.78 9.75
N PRO A 95 4.66 9.77 10.50
CA PRO A 95 3.86 10.04 11.70
C PRO A 95 4.70 10.93 12.62
N ILE A 96 4.21 12.12 12.94
CA ILE A 96 4.89 12.99 13.91
C ILE A 96 4.82 12.25 15.25
N HIS A 97 5.98 11.91 15.81
CA HIS A 97 6.08 11.16 17.06
C HIS A 97 5.23 11.82 18.15
N SER A 98 4.14 11.17 18.56
CA SER A 98 3.55 11.41 19.88
C SER A 98 4.38 10.62 20.87
N ASP A 99 5.34 11.29 21.48
CA ASP A 99 6.07 10.77 22.63
C ASP A 99 5.07 10.55 23.78
N GLU A 100 4.67 9.30 24.01
CA GLU A 100 3.77 8.90 25.09
C GLU A 100 4.40 9.07 26.49
N SER A 101 5.68 9.46 26.58
CA SER A 101 6.30 9.84 27.86
C SER A 101 5.83 11.18 28.44
N LYS A 102 4.90 11.88 27.76
CA LYS A 102 4.32 13.16 28.20
C LYS A 102 2.81 13.11 28.50
N ARG A 103 2.27 11.98 28.95
CA ARG A 103 0.92 11.91 29.54
C ARG A 103 0.93 11.29 30.93
#